data_AF-A0A534MRB7-F1
#
_entry.id   AF-A0A534MRB7-F1
#
_cell.length_a   1.000
_cell.length_b   1.000
_cell.length_c   1.000
_cell.angle_alpha   90.00
_cell.angle_beta   90.00
_cell.angle_gamma   90.00
#
_symmetry.space_group_name_H-M   'P 1'
#
loop_
_entity.id
_entity.type
_entity.pdbx_description
1 polymer ?
#
loop_
_entity_poly.entity_id
_entity_poly.type
_entity_poly.pdbx_seq_one_letter_code
_entity_poly.pdbx_strand_id
1 'polypeptide(L)'
;MKRVTAIARKTLRMILEASRDMYPREFGAILRAEEGTITELILVPGTVSGKRHAIFQLHTLPADFSVVGTVHSHPSGVYEPSDEDRALFNKFGGIHLIIGYPYTEDSWAAWTNKGQRTSLKVVA
;
A
#
# COMPACT_ATOMS: atom_id res chain seq x y z
N MET A 1 18.66 5.45 -1.34
CA MET A 1 17.39 5.41 -2.11
C MET A 1 16.87 6.82 -2.33
N LYS A 2 16.34 7.10 -3.52
CA LYS A 2 15.62 8.36 -3.78
C LYS A 2 14.32 8.37 -2.99
N ARG A 3 13.88 9.56 -2.57
CA ARG A 3 12.59 9.75 -1.91
C ARG A 3 11.47 9.37 -2.88
N VAL A 4 10.51 8.57 -2.42
CA VAL A 4 9.32 8.24 -3.19
C VAL A 4 8.42 9.48 -3.29
N THR A 5 8.09 9.88 -4.52
CA THR A 5 7.30 11.09 -4.80
C THR A 5 6.21 10.86 -5.85
N ALA A 6 6.19 9.68 -6.49
CA ALA A 6 5.23 9.36 -7.53
C ALA A 6 4.79 7.89 -7.45
N ILE A 7 3.67 7.61 -8.11
CA ILE A 7 3.16 6.27 -8.42
C ILE A 7 2.78 6.24 -9.89
N ALA A 8 3.18 5.18 -10.60
CA ALA A 8 2.76 4.96 -11.97
C ALA A 8 1.26 4.66 -12.00
N ARG A 9 0.52 5.30 -12.92
CA ARG A 9 -0.94 5.17 -13.03
C ARG A 9 -1.36 3.72 -13.26
N LYS A 10 -0.60 2.97 -14.05
CA LYS A 10 -0.81 1.53 -14.27
C LYS A 10 -0.80 0.76 -12.95
N THR A 11 0.11 1.10 -12.04
CA THR A 11 0.29 0.43 -10.74
C THR A 11 -0.82 0.82 -9.80
N LEU A 12 -1.19 2.10 -9.74
CA LEU A 12 -2.36 2.55 -8.97
C LEU A 12 -3.62 1.79 -9.41
N ARG A 13 -3.90 1.73 -10.72
CA ARG A 13 -5.07 1.00 -11.25
C ARG A 13 -5.04 -0.49 -10.88
N MET A 14 -3.89 -1.14 -10.96
CA MET A 14 -3.75 -2.54 -10.53
C MET A 14 -4.13 -2.73 -9.06
N ILE A 15 -3.69 -1.83 -8.17
CA ILE A 15 -4.07 -1.84 -6.75
C ILE A 15 -5.60 -1.68 -6.61
N LEU A 16 -6.20 -0.74 -7.34
CA LEU A 16 -7.64 -0.48 -7.28
C LEU A 16 -8.45 -1.72 -7.69
N GLU A 17 -8.08 -2.37 -8.81
CA GLU A 17 -8.74 -3.61 -9.25
C GLU A 17 -8.56 -4.74 -8.25
N ALA A 18 -7.34 -4.96 -7.76
CA ALA A 18 -7.07 -5.99 -6.76
C ALA A 18 -7.86 -5.75 -5.45
N SER A 19 -8.06 -4.48 -5.08
CA SER A 19 -8.89 -4.10 -3.93
C SER A 19 -10.37 -4.42 -4.15
N ARG A 20 -10.89 -4.24 -5.37
CA ARG A 20 -12.26 -4.62 -5.75
C ARG A 20 -12.44 -6.13 -5.73
N ASP A 21 -11.50 -6.88 -6.29
CA ASP A 21 -11.55 -8.34 -6.34
C ASP A 21 -11.52 -8.97 -4.94
N MET A 22 -10.86 -8.32 -3.99
CA MET A 22 -10.78 -8.81 -2.61
C MET A 22 -11.99 -8.42 -1.76
N TYR A 23 -12.80 -7.44 -2.18
CA TYR A 23 -13.97 -6.97 -1.43
C TYR A 23 -14.93 -8.13 -1.08
N PRO A 24 -15.45 -8.22 0.17
CA PRO A 24 -15.35 -7.25 1.27
C PRO A 24 -14.18 -7.51 2.23
N ARG A 25 -13.15 -8.27 1.84
CA ARG A 25 -11.92 -8.42 2.61
C ARG A 25 -10.91 -7.33 2.22
N GLU A 26 -9.93 -7.11 3.08
CA GLU A 26 -8.83 -6.19 2.78
C GLU A 26 -7.85 -6.84 1.81
N PHE A 27 -7.47 -6.11 0.78
CA PHE A 27 -6.31 -6.42 -0.05
C PHE A 27 -5.05 -5.93 0.66
N GLY A 28 -3.90 -6.58 0.44
CA GLY A 28 -2.61 -6.14 0.96
C GLY A 28 -1.45 -6.57 0.06
N ALA A 29 -0.51 -5.66 -0.21
CA ALA A 29 0.72 -5.94 -0.94
C ALA A 29 1.90 -5.06 -0.46
N ILE A 30 3.10 -5.42 -0.89
CA ILE A 30 4.32 -4.62 -0.69
C ILE A 30 4.58 -3.78 -1.95
N LEU A 31 5.06 -2.55 -1.74
CA LEU A 31 5.34 -1.60 -2.81
C LEU A 31 6.81 -1.60 -3.16
N ARG A 32 7.09 -1.58 -4.46
CA ARG A 32 8.43 -1.38 -5.00
C ARG A 32 8.50 -0.10 -5.83
N ALA A 33 9.60 0.64 -5.69
CA ALA A 33 9.84 1.84 -6.47
C ALA A 33 11.18 1.82 -7.20
N GLU A 34 11.15 2.41 -8.40
CA GLU A 34 12.30 2.68 -9.24
C GLU A 34 12.44 4.20 -9.40
N GLU A 35 13.64 4.73 -9.15
CA GLU A 35 13.94 6.16 -9.30
C GLU A 35 12.97 7.12 -8.56
N GLY A 36 12.35 6.66 -7.46
CA GLY A 36 11.39 7.45 -6.67
C GLY A 36 9.92 7.34 -7.13
N THR A 37 9.62 6.48 -8.09
CA THR A 37 8.27 6.17 -8.58
C THR A 37 7.88 4.76 -8.20
N ILE A 38 6.75 4.59 -7.52
CA ILE A 38 6.16 3.25 -7.26
C ILE A 38 5.68 2.67 -8.58
N THR A 39 6.25 1.54 -8.97
CA THR A 39 6.01 0.91 -10.27
C THR A 39 5.43 -0.49 -10.15
N GLU A 40 5.61 -1.16 -9.01
CA GLU A 40 5.30 -2.60 -8.90
C GLU A 40 4.76 -2.98 -7.52
N LEU A 41 4.03 -4.11 -7.49
CA LEU A 41 3.52 -4.75 -6.30
C LEU A 41 4.21 -6.09 -6.11
N ILE A 42 4.55 -6.40 -4.86
CA ILE A 42 4.99 -7.73 -4.45
C ILE A 42 3.89 -8.33 -3.60
N LEU A 43 3.25 -9.38 -4.13
CA LEU A 43 2.31 -10.20 -3.37
C LEU A 43 3.11 -11.12 -2.45
N VAL A 44 2.88 -11.02 -1.14
CA VAL A 44 3.57 -11.88 -0.18
C VAL A 44 2.74 -13.17 0.01
N PRO A 45 3.27 -14.35 -0.35
CA PRO A 45 2.60 -15.62 -0.10
C PRO A 45 2.28 -15.79 1.38
N GLY A 46 1.09 -16.33 1.70
CA GLY A 46 0.64 -16.46 3.09
C GLY A 46 0.16 -15.15 3.74
N THR A 47 -0.06 -14.08 2.96
CA THR A 47 -0.76 -12.89 3.46
C THR A 47 -2.18 -13.29 3.87
N VAL A 48 -2.43 -13.34 5.17
CA VAL A 48 -3.77 -13.62 5.69
C VAL A 48 -4.58 -12.33 5.55
N SER A 49 -5.45 -12.28 4.55
CA SER A 49 -6.45 -11.23 4.38
C SER A 49 -7.61 -11.49 5.34
N GLY A 50 -7.65 -10.78 6.46
CA GLY A 50 -8.79 -10.78 7.38
C GLY A 50 -9.90 -9.84 6.91
N LYS A 51 -11.02 -9.81 7.65
CA LYS A 51 -12.08 -8.80 7.43
C LYS A 51 -11.67 -7.37 7.79
N ARG A 52 -10.55 -7.19 8.52
CA ARG A 52 -10.14 -5.91 9.12
C ARG A 52 -8.62 -5.66 9.11
N HIS A 53 -7.81 -6.63 8.66
CA HIS A 53 -6.34 -6.52 8.65
C HIS A 53 -5.72 -7.45 7.60
N ALA A 54 -4.64 -7.01 6.95
CA ALA A 54 -3.73 -7.86 6.18
C ALA A 54 -2.44 -8.15 6.98
N ILE A 55 -2.09 -9.43 7.18
CA ILE A 55 -0.87 -9.83 7.89
C ILE A 55 0.22 -10.18 6.87
N PHE A 56 1.30 -9.40 6.82
CA PHE A 56 2.42 -9.64 5.90
C PHE A 56 3.50 -10.53 6.52
N GLN A 57 3.88 -11.63 5.85
CA GLN A 57 4.99 -12.51 6.27
C GLN A 57 6.33 -12.06 5.69
N LEU A 58 6.85 -10.94 6.20
CA LEU A 58 8.01 -10.22 5.64
C LEU A 58 9.36 -10.94 5.73
N HIS A 59 9.47 -11.96 6.58
CA HIS A 59 10.71 -12.74 6.76
C HIS A 59 11.08 -13.60 5.54
N THR A 60 10.21 -13.67 4.53
CA THR A 60 10.42 -14.43 3.29
C THR A 60 10.95 -13.58 2.14
N LEU A 61 11.00 -12.26 2.28
CA LEU A 61 11.49 -11.38 1.22
C LEU A 61 13.04 -11.37 1.22
N PRO A 62 13.70 -11.59 0.07
CA PRO A 62 15.12 -11.31 -0.06
C PRO A 62 15.38 -9.84 0.29
N ALA A 63 16.63 -9.49 0.62
CA ALA A 63 17.04 -8.10 0.83
C ALA A 63 16.89 -7.31 -0.48
N ASP A 64 15.69 -6.76 -0.71
CA ASP A 64 15.33 -6.00 -1.91
C ASP A 64 15.29 -4.51 -1.56
N PHE A 65 16.37 -3.80 -1.93
CA PHE A 65 16.52 -2.34 -1.71
C PHE A 65 15.54 -1.50 -2.52
N SER A 66 14.69 -2.09 -3.35
CA SER A 66 13.66 -1.37 -4.09
C SER A 66 12.30 -1.38 -3.36
N VAL A 67 12.17 -2.13 -2.27
CA VAL A 67 10.97 -2.13 -1.42
C VAL A 67 10.84 -0.80 -0.67
N VAL A 68 9.69 -0.15 -0.81
CA VAL A 68 9.47 1.21 -0.29
C VAL A 68 8.29 1.36 0.67
N GLY A 69 7.56 0.29 0.94
CA GLY A 69 6.52 0.24 1.97
C GLY A 69 5.35 -0.66 1.59
N THR A 70 4.14 -0.33 2.01
CA THR A 70 2.98 -1.24 1.93
C THR A 70 1.76 -0.58 1.28
N VAL A 71 0.84 -1.40 0.80
CA VAL A 71 -0.51 -0.97 0.44
C VAL A 71 -1.53 -1.93 0.99
N HIS A 72 -2.65 -1.41 1.48
CA HIS A 72 -3.83 -2.21 1.81
C HIS A 72 -5.13 -1.48 1.51
N SER A 73 -6.25 -2.23 1.46
CA SER A 73 -7.56 -1.67 1.17
C SER A 73 -8.51 -1.73 2.37
N HIS A 74 -9.36 -0.71 2.50
CA HIS A 74 -10.40 -0.61 3.51
C HIS A 74 -11.79 -0.72 2.87
N PRO A 75 -12.54 -1.81 3.12
CA PRO A 75 -13.92 -1.99 2.68
C PRO A 75 -14.89 -0.92 3.21
N SER A 76 -14.52 -0.23 4.29
CA SER A 76 -15.32 0.86 4.90
C SER A 76 -15.34 2.15 4.07
N GLY A 77 -14.41 2.32 3.12
CA GLY A 77 -14.24 3.56 2.36
C GLY A 77 -13.34 4.60 3.02
N VAL A 78 -13.05 4.45 4.31
CA VAL A 78 -12.13 5.32 5.06
C VAL A 78 -10.70 4.98 4.67
N TYR A 79 -9.90 5.96 4.26
CA TYR A 79 -8.48 5.76 3.89
C TYR A 79 -7.53 6.49 4.84
N GLU A 80 -8.03 6.80 6.03
CA GLU A 80 -7.29 7.21 7.22
C GLU A 80 -6.79 5.98 7.99
N PRO A 81 -5.54 5.98 8.48
CA PRO A 81 -4.97 4.84 9.18
C PRO A 81 -5.64 4.64 10.54
N SER A 82 -5.91 3.37 10.86
CA SER A 82 -6.19 2.93 12.22
C SER A 82 -4.93 2.98 13.10
N ASP A 83 -5.07 2.61 14.38
CA ASP A 83 -3.91 2.48 15.27
C ASP A 83 -3.07 1.25 14.93
N GLU A 84 -3.71 0.17 14.44
CA GLU A 84 -3.03 -1.01 13.91
C GLU A 84 -2.25 -0.70 12.63
N ASP A 85 -2.81 0.13 11.74
CA ASP A 85 -2.11 0.61 10.55
C ASP A 85 -0.87 1.42 10.94
N ARG A 86 -1.01 2.36 11.88
CA ARG A 86 0.13 3.14 12.40
C ARG A 86 1.21 2.24 12.99
N ALA A 87 0.83 1.18 13.69
CA ALA A 87 1.77 0.20 14.23
C ALA A 87 2.49 -0.59 13.13
N LEU A 88 1.79 -0.97 12.05
CA LEU A 88 2.38 -1.59 10.87
C LEU A 88 3.37 -0.64 10.19
N PHE A 89 2.98 0.62 10.01
CA PHE A 89 3.78 1.64 9.33
C PHE A 89 5.12 1.86 10.03
N ASN A 90 5.08 1.94 11.36
CA ASN A 90 6.27 2.10 12.17
C ASN A 90 7.24 0.91 12.08
N LYS A 91 6.73 -0.31 11.86
CA LYS A 91 7.56 -1.53 11.70
C LYS A 91 8.26 -1.63 10.35
N PHE A 92 7.65 -1.10 9.28
CA PHE A 92 8.17 -1.23 7.92
C PHE A 92 9.09 -0.08 7.51
N GLY A 93 8.72 1.15 7.86
CA GLY A 93 9.32 2.34 7.26
C GLY A 93 8.77 2.67 5.86
N GLY A 94 9.14 3.84 5.33
CA GLY A 94 8.80 4.24 3.96
C GLY A 94 7.42 4.87 3.78
N ILE A 95 6.73 4.48 2.70
CA ILE A 95 5.43 5.00 2.26
C ILE A 95 4.36 3.91 2.31
N HIS A 96 3.21 4.25 2.86
CA HIS A 96 2.08 3.36 3.02
C HIS A 96 0.86 3.91 2.30
N LEU A 97 0.21 3.07 1.49
CA LEU A 97 -1.01 3.43 0.79
C LEU A 97 -2.21 2.77 1.44
N ILE A 98 -3.29 3.53 1.64
CA ILE A 98 -4.59 2.99 2.04
C ILE A 98 -5.58 3.32 0.93
N ILE A 99 -6.31 2.32 0.47
CA ILE A 99 -7.32 2.45 -0.59
C ILE A 99 -8.71 2.22 0.00
N GLY A 100 -9.56 3.23 -0.03
CA GLY A 100 -10.96 3.11 0.42
C GLY A 100 -11.89 2.66 -0.70
N TYR A 101 -12.92 1.89 -0.36
CA TYR A 101 -14.12 1.75 -1.20
C TYR A 101 -14.66 3.15 -1.61
N PRO A 102 -15.12 3.38 -2.86
CA PRO A 102 -15.37 2.41 -3.93
C PRO A 102 -14.16 2.08 -4.83
N TYR A 103 -12.93 2.30 -4.33
CA TYR A 103 -11.68 1.95 -5.02
C TYR A 103 -11.51 2.68 -6.35
N THR A 104 -11.76 3.98 -6.38
CA THR A 104 -11.58 4.87 -7.54
C THR A 104 -10.23 5.56 -7.52
N GLU A 105 -9.85 6.25 -8.61
CA GLU A 105 -8.59 7.00 -8.68
C GLU A 105 -8.48 8.14 -7.63
N ASP A 106 -9.59 8.49 -6.97
CA ASP A 106 -9.65 9.52 -5.92
C ASP A 106 -9.84 8.96 -4.50
N SER A 107 -10.04 7.65 -4.33
CA SER A 107 -10.35 7.05 -3.03
C SER A 107 -9.14 6.35 -2.40
N TRP A 108 -8.04 7.09 -2.28
CA TRP A 108 -6.81 6.58 -1.67
C TRP A 108 -5.97 7.68 -1.02
N ALA A 109 -5.01 7.24 -0.22
CA ALA A 109 -4.15 8.09 0.57
C ALA A 109 -2.74 7.52 0.67
N ALA A 110 -1.75 8.40 0.76
CA ALA A 110 -0.38 8.04 1.09
C ALA A 110 0.02 8.58 2.47
N TRP A 111 0.76 7.76 3.21
CA TRP A 111 1.17 8.01 4.58
C TRP A 111 2.64 7.68 4.76
N THR A 112 3.34 8.43 5.60
CA THR A 112 4.69 8.08 6.05
C THR A 112 4.65 7.02 7.15
N ASN A 113 5.80 6.44 7.48
CA ASN A 113 5.94 5.54 8.62
C ASN A 113 5.52 6.15 9.98
N LYS A 114 5.47 7.48 10.07
CA LYS A 114 4.99 8.22 11.26
C LYS A 114 3.47 8.47 11.23
N GLY A 115 2.74 7.92 10.26
CA GLY A 115 1.31 8.16 10.09
C GLY A 115 0.96 9.57 9.59
N GLN A 116 1.92 10.29 8.99
CA GLN A 116 1.67 11.62 8.44
C GLN A 116 1.24 11.54 6.98
N ARG A 117 0.17 12.26 6.61
CA ARG A 117 -0.30 12.34 5.22
C ARG A 117 0.79 12.91 4.33
N THR A 118 0.99 12.30 3.17
CA THR A 118 1.88 12.81 2.12
C THR A 118 1.20 12.70 0.76
N SER A 119 1.66 13.49 -0.21
CA SER A 119 1.19 13.43 -1.58
C SER A 119 2.13 12.59 -2.44
N LEU A 120 1.56 11.89 -3.42
CA LEU A 120 2.29 11.26 -4.50
C LEU A 120 1.69 11.74 -5.83
N LYS A 121 2.55 12.04 -6.79
CA LYS A 121 2.11 12.34 -8.15
C LYS A 121 1.71 11.06 -8.86
N VAL A 122 0.56 11.06 -9.52
CA VAL A 122 0.20 9.97 -10.45
C VAL A 122 0.83 10.29 -11.81
N VAL A 123 1.80 9.49 -12.21
CA VAL A 123 2.54 9.64 -13.48
C VAL A 123 2.14 8.57 -14.49
N ALA A 124 2.35 8.82 -15.79
CA ALA A 124 2.00 7.87 -16.85
C ALA A 124 2.81 6.58 -16.78
#